data_AF-A0A8B3LJ72-F1
#
_entry.id   AF-A0A8B3LJ72-F1
#
_cell.length_a   1.000
_cell.length_b   1.000
_cell.length_c   1.000
_cell.angle_alpha   90.00
_cell.angle_beta   90.00
_cell.angle_gamma   90.00
#
_symmetry.space_group_name_H-M   'P 1'
#
loop_
_entity.id
_entity.type
_entity.pdbx_description
1 polymer ?
#
loop_
_entity_poly.entity_id
_entity_poly.type
_entity_poly.pdbx_seq_one_letter_code
_entity_poly.pdbx_strand_id
1 'polypeptide(L)'
;MFNLTRRVFGIGLLAATVAVSSGATAQELKQLSIGYQKTGLPVIARQQQVIEKALEDKGVTVKWVEFTAGPPLVEALNVGA
;
A
#
# COMPACT_ATOMS: atom_id res chain seq x y z
N MET A 1 56.88 -13.31 16.49
CA MET A 1 56.38 -13.38 15.11
C MET A 1 55.04 -14.11 15.16
N PHE A 2 53.96 -13.42 14.80
CA PHE A 2 52.58 -13.83 15.08
C PHE A 2 52.17 -15.07 14.26
N ASN A 3 51.83 -16.17 14.93
CA ASN A 3 51.22 -17.33 14.28
C ASN A 3 49.72 -17.10 14.16
N LEU A 4 49.28 -16.64 12.98
CA LEU A 4 47.88 -16.41 12.68
C LEU A 4 47.21 -17.74 12.34
N THR A 5 46.52 -18.29 13.34
CA THR A 5 45.77 -19.55 13.28
C THR A 5 44.75 -19.54 12.15
N ARG A 6 44.90 -20.49 11.21
CA ARG A 6 44.07 -20.79 10.03
C ARG A 6 42.59 -21.12 10.32
N ARG A 7 42.11 -20.86 11.55
CA ARG A 7 40.74 -21.11 12.03
C ARG A 7 39.83 -19.87 12.00
N VAL A 8 40.40 -18.67 11.86
CA VAL A 8 39.61 -17.42 11.83
C VAL A 8 38.90 -17.21 10.48
N PHE A 9 39.35 -17.88 9.41
CA PHE A 9 38.74 -17.73 8.08
C PHE A 9 37.42 -18.48 7.89
N GLY A 10 37.07 -19.42 8.78
CA GLY A 10 35.83 -20.22 8.68
C GLY A 10 34.59 -19.57 9.28
N ILE A 11 34.75 -18.51 10.09
CA ILE A 11 33.64 -17.88 10.83
C ILE A 11 33.04 -16.69 10.06
N GLY A 12 33.75 -16.18 9.04
CA GLY A 12 33.29 -15.02 8.25
C GLY A 12 32.16 -15.33 7.25
N LEU A 13 31.94 -16.59 6.87
CA LEU A 13 30.97 -16.96 5.82
C LEU A 13 29.56 -17.27 6.35
N LEU A 14 29.41 -17.51 7.66
CA LEU A 14 28.09 -17.76 8.29
C LEU A 14 27.38 -16.47 8.76
N ALA A 15 28.08 -15.33 8.80
CA ALA A 15 27.52 -14.07 9.28
C ALA A 15 26.89 -13.21 8.16
N ALA A 16 27.08 -13.56 6.89
CA ALA A 16 26.64 -12.74 5.76
C ALA A 16 25.26 -13.12 5.19
N THR A 17 24.64 -14.22 5.63
CA THR A 17 23.38 -14.71 5.04
C THR A 17 22.10 -14.22 5.74
N VAL A 18 22.20 -13.48 6.85
CA VAL A 18 21.00 -13.08 7.63
C VAL A 18 20.42 -11.72 7.21
N ALA A 19 21.09 -10.98 6.32
CA ALA A 19 20.74 -9.57 6.06
C ALA A 19 19.83 -9.31 4.85
N VAL A 20 19.28 -10.33 4.16
CA VAL A 20 18.56 -10.13 2.88
C VAL A 20 17.05 -10.38 2.96
N SER A 21 16.49 -10.74 4.12
CA SER A 21 15.04 -10.91 4.27
C SER A 21 14.34 -9.69 4.87
N SER A 22 14.59 -8.50 4.31
CA SER A 22 13.63 -7.40 4.43
C SER A 22 12.51 -7.65 3.43
N GLY A 23 11.65 -8.62 3.74
CA GLY A 23 10.41 -8.83 3.00
C GLY A 23 9.59 -7.55 3.10
N ALA A 24 9.32 -6.91 1.96
CA ALA A 24 8.40 -5.78 1.91
C ALA A 24 7.02 -6.32 2.32
N THR A 25 6.59 -6.03 3.55
CA THR A 25 5.24 -6.34 4.01
C THR A 25 4.29 -5.44 3.24
N ALA A 26 3.51 -6.00 2.31
CA ALA A 26 2.43 -5.28 1.68
C ALA A 26 1.46 -4.83 2.78
N GLN A 27 1.31 -3.52 2.94
CA GLN A 27 0.34 -2.97 3.88
C GLN A 27 -1.06 -3.36 3.40
N GLU A 28 -1.80 -4.06 4.26
CA GLU A 28 -3.17 -4.44 3.95
C GLU A 28 -4.03 -3.18 3.79
N LEU A 29 -4.73 -3.06 2.67
CA LEU A 29 -5.54 -1.89 2.35
C LEU A 29 -6.83 -1.92 3.18
N LYS A 30 -6.88 -1.14 4.25
CA LYS A 30 -8.06 -1.09 5.14
C LYS A 30 -9.19 -0.20 4.62
N GLN A 31 -8.83 0.84 3.87
CA GLN A 31 -9.79 1.83 3.39
C GLN A 31 -9.41 2.34 2.00
N LEU A 32 -10.41 2.46 1.13
CA LEU A 32 -10.33 3.05 -0.19
C LEU A 32 -11.12 4.37 -0.20
N SER A 33 -10.40 5.51 -0.32
CA SER A 33 -11.01 6.82 -0.57
C SER A 33 -11.24 7.02 -2.07
N ILE A 34 -12.46 7.41 -2.47
CA ILE A 34 -12.84 7.67 -3.86
C ILE A 34 -13.34 9.10 -3.99
N GLY A 35 -12.57 9.94 -4.69
CA GLY A 35 -13.00 11.26 -5.10
C GLY A 35 -13.93 11.19 -6.32
N TYR A 36 -15.09 11.84 -6.26
CA TYR A 36 -16.03 11.87 -7.38
C TYR A 36 -16.69 13.25 -7.53
N GLN A 37 -17.18 13.54 -8.73
CA GLN A 37 -18.00 14.73 -9.00
C GLN A 37 -19.47 14.32 -9.10
N LYS A 38 -20.40 15.25 -8.84
CA LYS A 38 -21.87 15.04 -8.84
C LYS A 38 -22.49 14.71 -10.21
N THR A 39 -21.76 14.01 -11.08
CA THR A 39 -22.14 13.72 -12.46
C THR A 39 -21.61 12.35 -12.88
N GLY A 40 -22.37 11.66 -13.72
CA GLY A 40 -21.92 10.44 -14.41
C GLY A 40 -21.95 9.17 -13.56
N LEU A 41 -21.15 8.19 -13.99
CA LEU A 41 -21.14 6.82 -13.46
C LEU A 41 -20.78 6.69 -11.97
N PRO A 42 -19.85 7.47 -11.39
CA PRO A 42 -19.49 7.32 -9.98
C PRO A 42 -20.67 7.52 -9.01
N VAL A 43 -21.62 8.40 -9.37
CA VAL A 43 -22.84 8.63 -8.57
C VAL A 43 -23.70 7.37 -8.53
N ILE A 44 -23.87 6.71 -9.67
CA ILE A 44 -24.64 5.47 -9.81
C ILE A 44 -23.93 4.33 -9.07
N ALA A 45 -22.62 4.21 -9.23
CA ALA A 45 -21.81 3.21 -8.56
C ALA A 45 -21.91 3.32 -7.03
N ARG A 46 -21.78 4.54 -6.49
CA ARG A 46 -21.99 4.82 -5.06
C ARG A 46 -23.39 4.45 -4.61
N GLN A 47 -24.42 4.82 -5.37
CA GLN A 47 -25.81 4.57 -4.99
C GLN A 47 -26.18 3.09 -4.99
N GLN A 48 -25.60 2.31 -5.89
CA GLN A 48 -25.78 0.86 -5.97
C GLN A 48 -24.82 0.06 -5.06
N GLN A 49 -23.86 0.75 -4.42
CA GLN A 49 -22.81 0.18 -3.58
C GLN A 49 -22.00 -0.92 -4.28
N VAL A 50 -21.73 -0.74 -5.57
CA VAL A 50 -21.08 -1.79 -6.38
C VAL A 50 -19.63 -2.03 -5.98
N ILE A 51 -18.93 -0.99 -5.52
CA ILE A 51 -17.52 -1.07 -5.14
C ILE A 51 -17.39 -1.65 -3.73
N GLU A 52 -18.27 -1.24 -2.82
CA GLU A 52 -18.38 -1.76 -1.46
C GLU A 52 -18.57 -3.27 -1.47
N LYS A 53 -19.56 -3.76 -2.23
CA LYS A 53 -19.84 -5.20 -2.36
C LYS A 53 -18.66 -5.97 -2.94
N ALA A 54 -17.97 -5.40 -3.92
CA ALA A 54 -16.81 -6.05 -4.54
C ALA A 54 -15.57 -6.11 -3.62
N LEU A 55 -15.52 -5.26 -2.60
CA LEU A 55 -14.40 -5.15 -1.67
C LEU A 55 -14.70 -5.70 -0.27
N GLU A 56 -15.95 -6.07 0.00
CA GLU A 56 -16.40 -6.64 1.27
C GLU A 56 -15.61 -7.90 1.65
N ASP A 57 -15.41 -8.81 0.69
CA ASP A 57 -14.62 -10.05 0.87
C ASP A 57 -13.15 -9.80 1.22
N LYS A 58 -12.66 -8.57 0.97
CA LYS A 58 -11.30 -8.13 1.25
C LYS A 58 -11.19 -7.30 2.53
N GLY A 59 -12.31 -7.10 3.25
CA GLY A 59 -12.34 -6.29 4.47
C GLY A 59 -12.02 -4.81 4.26
N VAL A 60 -12.13 -4.30 3.03
CA VAL A 60 -11.77 -2.91 2.69
C VAL A 60 -13.00 -2.02 2.80
N THR A 61 -12.89 -0.93 3.54
CA THR A 61 -13.98 0.07 3.66
C THR A 61 -13.88 1.09 2.53
N VAL A 62 -15.00 1.44 1.89
CA VAL A 62 -15.03 2.48 0.86
C VAL A 62 -15.53 3.80 1.44
N LYS A 63 -14.79 4.88 1.19
CA LYS A 63 -15.17 6.26 1.55
C LYS A 63 -15.31 7.10 0.29
N TRP A 64 -16.44 7.78 0.15
CA TRP A 64 -16.68 8.67 -0.98
C TRP A 64 -16.47 10.13 -0.58
N VAL A 65 -15.73 10.87 -1.41
CA VAL A 65 -15.47 12.30 -1.23
C VAL A 65 -15.99 13.04 -2.46
N GLU A 66 -16.90 13.98 -2.25
CA GLU A 66 -17.50 14.74 -3.33
C GLU A 66 -16.66 16.00 -3.64
N PHE A 67 -16.40 16.23 -4.92
CA PHE A 67 -15.72 17.41 -5.43
C PHE A 67 -16.60 18.18 -6.42
N THR A 68 -16.62 19.50 -6.29
CA THR A 68 -17.38 20.39 -7.19
C THR A 68 -16.65 20.68 -8.50
N ALA A 69 -15.32 20.55 -8.52
CA ALA A 69 -14.47 20.84 -9.67
C ALA A 69 -13.33 19.81 -9.80
N GLY A 70 -12.77 19.69 -11.01
CA GLY A 70 -11.70 18.73 -11.33
C GLY A 70 -10.34 19.05 -10.69
N PRO A 71 -9.84 20.31 -10.72
CA PRO A 71 -8.56 20.65 -10.12
C PRO A 71 -8.39 20.21 -8.65
N PRO A 72 -9.32 20.50 -7.72
CA PRO A 72 -9.18 20.08 -6.32
C PRO A 72 -9.24 18.56 -6.13
N LEU A 73 -9.88 17.82 -7.06
CA LEU A 73 -9.89 16.34 -7.02
C LEU A 73 -8.49 15.80 -7.32
N VAL A 74 -7.81 16.34 -8.35
CA VAL A 74 -6.45 15.93 -8.72
C VAL A 74 -5.45 16.29 -7.62
N GLU A 75 -5.61 17.45 -7.00
CA GLU A 75 -4.81 17.85 -5.85
C GLU A 75 -5.00 16.91 -4.67
N ALA A 76 -6.25 16.55 -4.34
CA ALA A 76 -6.57 15.59 -3.28
C ALA A 76 -5.99 14.19 -3.56
N LEU A 77 -6.00 13.76 -4.83
CA LEU A 77 -5.41 12.50 -5.25
C LEU A 77 -3.88 12.51 -5.06
N ASN A 78 -3.21 13.61 -5.40
CA ASN A 78 -1.76 13.73 -5.25
C ASN A 78 -1.31 13.68 -3.78
N VAL A 79 -2.14 14.14 -2.84
CA VAL A 79 -1.81 14.13 -1.39
C VAL A 79 -2.28 12.87 -0.66
N GLY A 80 -2.99 11.96 -1.34
CA GLY A 80 -3.45 10.68 -0.78
C GLY A 80 -4.62 10.79 0.22
N ALA A 81 -5.53 11.75 0.02
CA ALA A 81 -6.69 11.98 0.89
C ALA A 81 -7.82 10.94 0.74
#